data_AF-A0A5P9PC01-F1
#
_entry.id   AF-A0A5P9PC01-F1
#
_cell.length_a   1.000
_cell.length_b   1.000
_cell.length_c   1.000
_cell.angle_alpha   90.00
_cell.angle_beta   90.00
_cell.angle_gamma   90.00
#
_symmetry.space_group_name_H-M   'P 1'
#
loop_
_entity.id
_entity.type
_entity.pdbx_description
1 polymer ?
#
loop_
_entity_poly.entity_id
_entity_poly.type
_entity_poly.pdbx_seq_one_letter_code
_entity_poly.pdbx_strand_id
1 'polypeptide(L)'
;MSTRINTFYVEPANGEPLGLRWIGLSKVEADGLACVACGRHYLTAPVRRVPVGRADATDSQVFACADVCADVVAEEARDAA
;
A
#
# COMPACT_ATOMS: atom_id res chain seq x y z
N MET A 1 15.84 7.44 -9.17
CA MET A 1 15.80 6.87 -7.81
C MET A 1 14.81 5.73 -7.85
N SER A 2 15.25 4.47 -7.83
CA SER A 2 14.34 3.31 -7.85
C SER A 2 13.78 3.06 -6.46
N THR A 3 12.53 3.46 -6.25
CA THR A 3 11.74 3.00 -5.11
C THR A 3 11.39 1.54 -5.37
N ARG A 4 11.82 0.61 -4.49
CA ARG A 4 11.42 -0.79 -4.60
C ARG A 4 9.97 -0.92 -4.16
N ILE A 5 9.03 -0.63 -5.06
CA ILE A 5 7.64 -0.95 -4.81
C ILE A 5 7.43 -2.39 -5.24
N ASN A 6 7.52 -3.29 -4.26
CA ASN A 6 7.22 -4.71 -4.43
C ASN A 6 5.70 -4.90 -4.55
N THR A 7 5.09 -4.30 -5.57
CA THR A 7 3.66 -4.44 -5.85
C THR A 7 3.46 -4.98 -7.26
N PHE A 8 2.39 -5.73 -7.47
CA PHE A 8 1.90 -6.08 -8.78
C PHE A 8 0.42 -5.76 -8.88
N TYR A 9 0.01 -5.34 -10.08
CA TYR A 9 -1.39 -5.13 -10.38
C TYR A 9 -2.11 -6.48 -10.49
N VAL A 10 -3.25 -6.58 -9.82
CA VAL A 10 -4.22 -7.65 -10.00
C VAL A 10 -5.50 -7.03 -10.50
N GLU A 11 -6.15 -7.65 -11.47
CA GLU A 11 -7.43 -7.18 -11.99
C GLU A 11 -8.44 -7.08 -10.83
N PRO A 12 -8.99 -5.88 -10.53
CA PRO A 12 -9.92 -5.71 -9.43
C PRO A 12 -11.24 -6.41 -9.77
N ALA A 13 -11.69 -7.32 -8.90
CA ALA A 13 -13.01 -7.89 -9.01
C ALA A 13 -14.04 -6.86 -8.51
N ASN A 14 -14.90 -6.34 -9.39
CA ASN A 14 -16.10 -5.57 -9.03
C ASN A 14 -15.88 -4.30 -8.18
N GLY A 15 -15.32 -3.23 -8.78
CA GLY A 15 -15.36 -1.89 -8.20
C GLY A 15 -14.49 -1.66 -6.96
N GLU A 16 -13.57 -2.57 -6.63
CA GLU A 16 -12.60 -2.37 -5.55
C GLU A 16 -11.57 -1.28 -5.93
N PRO A 17 -11.26 -0.35 -5.01
CA PRO A 17 -10.27 0.70 -5.27
C PRO A 17 -8.88 0.09 -5.31
N LEU A 18 -8.30 0.05 -6.51
CA LEU A 18 -6.95 -0.40 -6.83
C LEU A 18 -6.70 -1.88 -6.46
N GLY A 19 -6.72 -2.75 -7.48
CA GLY A 19 -6.37 -4.17 -7.34
C GLY A 19 -4.88 -4.43 -7.09
N LEU A 20 -4.18 -3.50 -6.43
CA LEU A 20 -2.76 -3.63 -6.13
C LEU A 20 -2.54 -4.69 -5.05
N ARG A 21 -1.70 -5.67 -5.35
CA ARG A 21 -1.18 -6.65 -4.39
C ARG A 21 0.24 -6.30 -4.00
N TRP A 22 0.51 -6.32 -2.70
CA TRP A 22 1.79 -6.01 -2.12
C TRP A 22 2.50 -7.28 -1.66
N ILE A 23 3.75 -7.47 -2.09
CA ILE A 23 4.62 -8.58 -1.70
C ILE A 23 5.86 -8.08 -0.96
N GLY A 24 6.45 -8.97 -0.15
CA GLY A 24 7.66 -8.64 0.61
C GLY A 24 7.47 -7.52 1.64
N LEU A 25 6.24 -7.25 2.07
CA LEU A 25 5.95 -6.35 3.18
C LEU A 25 6.40 -6.97 4.50
N SER A 26 6.84 -6.11 5.42
CA SER A 26 7.01 -6.53 6.81
C SER A 26 5.65 -6.86 7.44
N LYS A 27 5.66 -7.68 8.50
CA LYS A 27 4.43 -8.11 9.19
C LYS A 27 3.52 -6.92 9.57
N VAL A 28 4.14 -5.84 10.05
CA VAL A 28 3.42 -4.63 10.50
C VAL A 28 2.81 -3.81 9.36
N GLU A 29 3.43 -3.81 8.18
CA GLU A 29 2.87 -3.21 6.97
C GLU A 29 1.76 -4.07 6.38
N ALA A 30 1.98 -5.40 6.33
CA ALA A 30 1.00 -6.38 5.88
C ALA A 30 -0.25 -6.40 6.77
N ASP A 31 -0.10 -6.19 8.08
CA ASP A 31 -1.22 -6.03 9.02
C ASP A 31 -1.92 -4.65 8.92
N GLY A 32 -1.45 -3.74 8.07
CA GLY A 32 -2.02 -2.40 7.90
C GLY A 32 -1.72 -1.44 9.06
N LEU A 33 -0.73 -1.76 9.90
CA LEU A 33 -0.32 -0.97 11.07
C LEU A 33 0.82 0.01 10.76
N ALA A 34 1.42 -0.08 9.58
CA ALA A 34 2.45 0.81 9.09
C ALA A 34 2.22 1.23 7.64
N CYS A 35 2.75 2.38 7.25
CA CYS A 35 2.70 2.88 5.88
C CYS A 35 3.60 2.05 4.96
N VAL A 36 3.05 1.50 3.89
CA VAL A 36 3.80 0.71 2.90
C VAL A 36 4.84 1.50 2.08
N ALA A 37 4.72 2.83 2.05
CA ALA A 37 5.65 3.69 1.31
C ALA A 37 6.79 4.24 2.17
N CYS A 38 6.52 4.57 3.45
CA CYS A 38 7.50 5.22 4.33
C CYS A 38 7.78 4.46 5.64
N GLY A 39 7.15 3.31 5.86
CA GLY A 39 7.31 2.47 7.05
C GLY A 39 6.76 3.07 8.35
N ARG A 40 6.01 4.19 8.27
CA ARG A 40 5.54 4.89 9.48
C ARG A 40 4.49 4.09 10.22
N HIS A 41 4.76 3.79 11.49
CA HIS A 41 3.83 3.11 12.39
C HIS A 41 2.67 4.02 12.83
N TYR A 42 1.45 3.60 12.53
CA TYR A 42 0.24 4.35 12.90
C TYR A 42 -0.09 4.26 14.40
N LEU A 43 0.40 3.24 15.09
CA LEU A 43 0.20 3.08 16.53
C LEU A 43 0.96 4.11 17.37
N THR A 44 2.11 4.57 16.88
CA THR A 44 2.97 5.54 17.60
C THR A 44 2.75 6.96 17.11
N ALA A 45 2.37 7.14 15.84
CA ALA A 45 2.08 8.44 15.23
C ALA A 45 0.80 8.34 14.40
N PRO A 46 -0.38 8.64 14.97
CA PRO A 46 -1.63 8.59 14.23
C PRO A 46 -1.63 9.69 13.17
N VAL A 47 -1.78 9.27 11.91
CA VAL A 47 -1.84 10.12 10.72
C VAL A 47 -3.02 9.63 9.87
N ARG A 48 -3.59 10.51 9.05
CA ARG A 48 -4.61 10.11 8.07
C ARG A 48 -4.01 9.07 7.12
N ARG A 49 -4.69 7.94 7.00
CA ARG A 49 -4.27 6.81 6.17
C ARG A 49 -5.34 6.49 5.14
N VAL A 50 -4.91 6.15 3.94
CA VAL A 50 -5.79 5.75 2.83
C VAL A 50 -5.49 4.30 2.43
N PRO A 51 -6.50 3.50 2.08
CA PRO A 51 -6.29 2.15 1.60
C PRO A 51 -5.63 2.18 0.22
N VAL A 52 -4.58 1.37 0.03
CA VAL A 52 -3.80 1.33 -1.21
C VAL A 52 -3.62 -0.08 -1.77
N GLY A 53 -4.60 -0.94 -1.55
CA GLY A 53 -4.57 -2.35 -1.96
C GLY A 53 -4.36 -3.31 -0.80
N ARG A 54 -4.00 -4.56 -1.10
CA ARG A 54 -3.91 -5.66 -0.12
C ARG A 54 -2.54 -6.31 -0.11
N ALA A 55 -2.15 -6.84 1.05
CA ALA A 55 -1.00 -7.73 1.15
C ALA A 55 -1.32 -9.06 0.48
N ASP A 56 -0.39 -9.59 -0.30
CA ASP A 56 -0.49 -10.92 -0.90
C ASP A 56 -0.42 -12.02 0.17
N ALA A 57 0.52 -11.89 1.11
CA ALA A 57 0.78 -12.91 2.11
C ALA A 57 -0.35 -13.12 3.14
N THR A 58 -1.13 -12.08 3.45
CA THR A 58 -2.14 -12.10 4.50
C THR A 58 -3.55 -11.73 4.03
N ASP A 59 -3.70 -11.31 2.77
CA ASP A 59 -4.93 -10.72 2.20
C ASP A 59 -5.43 -9.45 2.93
N SER A 60 -4.68 -8.97 3.92
CA SER A 60 -5.03 -7.81 4.73
C SER A 60 -4.96 -6.52 3.93
N GLN A 61 -5.87 -5.59 4.22
CA GLN A 61 -5.85 -4.25 3.65
C GLN A 61 -4.60 -3.50 4.13
N VAL A 62 -3.82 -2.97 3.19
CA VAL A 62 -2.66 -2.13 3.48
C VAL A 62 -2.97 -0.66 3.26
N PHE A 63 -2.22 0.20 3.95
CA PHE A 63 -2.50 1.64 3.98
C PHE A 63 -1.25 2.47 3.72
N ALA A 64 -1.42 3.60 3.04
CA ALA A 64 -0.42 4.65 2.93
C ALA A 64 -0.86 5.92 3.67
N CYS A 65 0.10 6.75 4.08
CA CYS A 65 -0.21 8.08 4.59
C CYS A 65 -0.93 8.90 3.51
N ALA A 66 -2.01 9.60 3.88
CA ALA A 66 -2.88 10.34 2.96
C ALA A 66 -2.21 11.55 2.27
N ASP A 67 -1.00 11.92 2.70
CA ASP A 67 -0.17 12.95 2.08
C ASP A 67 0.62 12.36 0.88
N VAL A 68 1.90 12.71 0.77
CA VAL A 68 2.81 12.33 -0.33
C VAL A 68 2.87 10.82 -0.57
N CYS A 69 2.69 10.00 0.46
CA CYS A 69 2.79 8.54 0.31
C CYS A 69 1.67 7.95 -0.54
N ALA A 70 0.45 8.48 -0.44
CA ALA A 70 -0.67 8.03 -1.25
C ALA A 70 -0.49 8.41 -2.72
N ASP A 71 0.03 9.61 -2.97
CA ASP A 71 0.31 10.10 -4.31
C ASP A 71 1.40 9.27 -5.00
N VAL A 72 2.53 9.02 -4.31
CA VAL A 72 3.59 8.14 -4.82
C VAL A 72 3.04 6.75 -5.16
N VAL A 73 2.24 6.16 -4.29
CA VAL A 73 1.65 4.84 -4.56
C VAL A 73 0.67 4.88 -5.74
N ALA A 74 -0.11 5.95 -5.88
CA ALA A 74 -1.06 6.11 -6.98
C ALA A 74 -0.35 6.34 -8.33
N GLU A 75 0.71 7.14 -8.37
CA GLU A 75 1.50 7.38 -9.59
C GLU A 75 2.19 6.08 -10.05
N GLU A 76 2.76 5.32 -9.12
CA GLU A 76 3.46 4.08 -9.44
C GLU A 76 2.49 2.97 -9.85
N ALA A 77 1.28 2.96 -9.26
CA ALA A 77 0.20 2.07 -9.70
C ALA A 77 -0.29 2.39 -11.12
N ARG A 78 -0.20 3.65 -11.56
CA ARG A 78 -0.52 4.05 -12.94
C ARG A 78 0.58 3.68 -13.92
N ASP A 79 1.85 3.71 -13.50
CA ASP A 79 2.99 3.29 -14.33
C ASP A 79 3.04 1.76 -14.50
N ALA A 80 2.54 1.02 -13.50
CA ALA A 80 2.43 -0.44 -13.55
C ALA A 80 1.21 -0.98 -14.32
N ALA A 81 0.31 -0.12 -14.81
CA ALA A 81 -0.92 -0.47 -15.54
C ALA A 81 -0.73 -0.36 -17.07
#